data_AF-A0A9W7GFU6-F1
#
_entry.id   AF-A0A9W7GFU6-F1
#
_cell.length_a   1.000
_cell.length_b   1.000
_cell.length_c   1.000
_cell.angle_alpha   90.00
_cell.angle_beta   90.00
_cell.angle_gamma   90.00
#
_symmetry.space_group_name_H-M   'P 1'
#
loop_
_entity.id
_entity.type
_entity.pdbx_description
1 polymer ?
#
loop_
_entity_poly.entity_id
_entity_poly.type
_entity_poly.pdbx_seq_one_letter_code
_entity_poly.pdbx_strand_id
1 'polypeptide(L)'
;MSAFSPDSLSHSDAAKRSSLDAARAKAHIADLKYSTDSFSTLLQPRHSGLTHSRSLNSPLINRGYFARVSCVDLVLSRFLSSHPSSPIINVVEMGSGSSTLYLRAMSGETSPPLPSGAGMKFYEVDFHDVLENKKRALSRKEAPSASMPPSPPLPPLPPLPTYHAADLSVPNFSSTFKEKTAIDVSVPTLFIFEAVLMYMDRASSDRLLADISSVFTDATVLLYDPILMKTRFGATMCENLRRSGVNVTGMQTLTTLKDQLHRLESVGFPTTRGLNMLTAYSSVLSPSQRGHASSLEMLDEVEEWEMIMSHYVLTVGSNKNGGSSDDGTRTTNLLKSHIE
;
A
#
# COMPACT_ATOMS: atom_id res chain seq x y z
N MET A 1 -14.91 26.94 10.43
CA MET A 1 -14.11 26.18 11.42
C MET A 1 -15.01 25.07 11.96
N SER A 2 -15.04 23.90 11.33
CA SER A 2 -15.73 22.75 11.93
C SER A 2 -14.86 22.19 13.04
N ALA A 3 -15.36 22.17 14.26
CA ALA A 3 -14.71 21.51 15.38
C ALA A 3 -14.53 20.02 15.03
N PHE A 4 -13.28 19.56 14.97
CA PHE A 4 -12.96 18.14 14.82
C PHE A 4 -13.54 17.38 16.01
N SER A 5 -14.32 16.33 15.76
CA SER A 5 -14.86 15.47 16.81
C SER A 5 -13.70 14.77 17.56
N PRO A 6 -13.74 14.63 18.90
CA PRO A 6 -12.69 13.93 19.67
C PRO A 6 -12.36 12.54 19.12
N ASP A 7 -13.36 11.83 18.56
CA ASP A 7 -13.19 10.51 17.96
C ASP A 7 -12.30 10.56 16.70
N SER A 8 -12.40 11.64 15.91
CA SER A 8 -11.60 11.83 14.68
C SER A 8 -10.10 11.98 14.97
N LEU A 9 -9.74 12.63 16.09
CA LEU A 9 -8.35 12.76 16.54
C LEU A 9 -7.78 11.38 16.92
N SER A 10 -8.55 10.59 17.66
CA SER A 10 -8.13 9.25 18.11
C SER A 10 -7.88 8.26 16.96
N HIS A 11 -8.69 8.33 15.90
CA HIS A 11 -8.53 7.49 14.71
C HIS A 11 -7.34 7.92 13.84
N SER A 12 -7.10 9.23 13.72
CA SER A 12 -5.91 9.74 13.02
C SER A 12 -4.61 9.31 13.70
N ASP A 13 -4.59 9.25 15.04
CA ASP A 13 -3.42 8.78 15.78
C ASP A 13 -3.18 7.27 15.62
N ALA A 14 -4.26 6.47 15.54
CA ALA A 14 -4.16 5.04 15.24
C ALA A 14 -3.52 4.80 13.87
N ALA A 15 -4.01 5.50 12.83
CA ALA A 15 -3.45 5.43 11.48
C ALA A 15 -1.97 5.83 11.46
N LYS A 16 -1.61 6.94 12.12
CA LYS A 16 -0.22 7.42 12.20
C LYS A 16 0.70 6.43 12.90
N ARG A 17 0.29 5.85 14.04
CA ARG A 17 1.07 4.82 14.75
C ARG A 17 1.28 3.58 13.89
N SER A 18 0.22 3.07 13.27
CA SER A 18 0.30 1.88 12.43
C SER A 18 1.17 2.07 11.18
N SER A 19 1.28 3.30 10.67
CA SER A 19 2.20 3.60 9.56
C SER A 19 3.67 3.36 9.94
N LEU A 20 4.06 3.67 11.19
CA LEU A 20 5.40 3.40 11.71
C LEU A 20 5.66 1.90 11.90
N ASP A 21 4.66 1.16 12.40
CA ASP A 21 4.78 -0.30 12.57
C ASP A 21 4.95 -1.00 11.21
N ALA A 22 4.16 -0.58 10.20
CA ALA A 22 4.32 -1.08 8.84
C ALA A 22 5.69 -0.74 8.25
N ALA A 23 6.18 0.49 8.47
CA ALA A 23 7.51 0.90 8.01
C ALA A 23 8.62 0.07 8.66
N ARG A 24 8.53 -0.21 9.97
CA ARG A 24 9.48 -1.07 10.69
C ARG A 24 9.46 -2.49 10.16
N ALA A 25 8.28 -3.04 9.88
CA ALA A 25 8.16 -4.37 9.32
C ALA A 25 8.75 -4.47 7.91
N LYS A 26 8.50 -3.48 7.06
CA LYS A 26 9.11 -3.38 5.72
C LYS A 26 10.64 -3.24 5.78
N ALA A 27 11.17 -2.46 6.72
CA ALA A 27 12.62 -2.38 6.94
C ALA A 27 13.22 -3.71 7.44
N HIS A 28 12.51 -4.42 8.33
CA HIS A 28 12.95 -5.70 8.83
C HIS A 28 13.07 -6.76 7.72
N ILE A 29 12.08 -6.86 6.83
CA ILE A 29 12.15 -7.81 5.71
C ILE A 29 13.26 -7.45 4.71
N ALA A 30 13.60 -6.15 4.56
CA ALA A 30 14.72 -5.71 3.73
C ALA A 30 16.08 -6.05 4.35
N ASP A 31 16.21 -5.91 5.68
CA ASP A 31 17.39 -6.35 6.43
C ASP A 31 17.59 -7.86 6.30
N LEU A 32 16.51 -8.64 6.39
CA LEU A 32 16.48 -10.10 6.20
C LEU A 32 16.58 -10.54 4.73
N LYS A 33 16.65 -9.60 3.78
CA LYS A 33 16.81 -9.87 2.34
C LYS A 33 15.63 -10.55 1.66
N TYR A 34 14.41 -10.46 2.21
CA TYR A 34 13.21 -10.85 1.48
C TYR A 34 12.99 -10.00 0.23
N SER A 35 13.26 -8.69 0.34
CA SER A 35 13.15 -7.73 -0.76
C SER A 35 14.31 -6.74 -0.71
N THR A 36 14.63 -6.16 -1.86
CA THR A 36 15.58 -5.04 -1.95
C THR A 36 14.85 -3.75 -1.57
N ASP A 37 15.36 -3.05 -0.55
CA ASP A 37 14.91 -1.70 -0.20
C ASP A 37 16.05 -0.96 0.51
N SER A 38 16.81 -0.20 -0.28
CA SER A 38 17.94 0.58 0.22
C SER A 38 17.51 1.79 1.07
N PHE A 39 16.24 2.16 1.04
CA PHE A 39 15.73 3.42 1.61
C PHE A 39 14.96 3.24 2.92
N SER A 40 14.49 2.03 3.20
CA SER A 40 13.65 1.72 4.36
C SER A 40 14.25 2.16 5.70
N THR A 41 15.57 2.05 5.85
CA THR A 41 16.32 2.44 7.06
C THR A 41 16.42 3.95 7.23
N LEU A 42 16.42 4.72 6.14
CA LEU A 42 16.46 6.19 6.17
C LEU A 42 15.22 6.78 6.81
N LEU A 43 14.08 6.10 6.67
CA LEU A 43 12.78 6.53 7.15
C LEU A 43 12.49 6.09 8.60
N GLN A 44 13.38 5.32 9.23
CA GLN A 44 13.22 4.93 10.63
C GLN A 44 13.60 6.07 11.59
N PRO A 45 12.93 6.19 12.75
CA PRO A 45 13.35 7.08 13.83
C PRO A 45 14.74 6.70 14.39
N ARG A 46 15.64 7.69 14.57
CA ARG A 46 17.03 7.47 15.04
C ARG A 46 17.19 7.29 16.56
N HIS A 47 16.13 7.37 17.35
CA HIS A 47 16.19 7.30 18.82
C HIS A 47 15.56 6.02 19.39
N SER A 48 16.40 5.04 19.66
CA SER A 48 16.53 4.51 21.02
C SER A 48 18.00 4.12 21.21
N GLY A 49 18.76 4.92 21.95
CA GLY A 49 20.12 4.59 22.44
C GLY A 49 20.12 3.49 23.51
N LEU A 50 19.06 2.69 23.52
CA LEU A 50 18.95 1.41 24.18
C LEU A 50 18.68 0.44 23.05
N THR A 51 19.31 -0.71 23.11
CA THR A 51 18.88 -1.94 22.46
C THR A 51 17.44 -2.27 22.89
N HIS A 52 16.45 -1.47 22.49
CA HIS A 52 15.13 -1.99 22.26
C HIS A 52 15.38 -3.00 21.16
N SER A 53 15.38 -4.28 21.57
CA SER A 53 15.10 -5.40 20.70
C SER A 53 14.24 -4.85 19.56
N ARG A 54 14.81 -4.70 18.36
CA ARG A 54 13.99 -4.58 17.15
C ARG A 54 13.06 -5.76 17.31
N SER A 55 11.78 -5.53 17.63
CA SER A 55 10.87 -6.63 17.91
C SER A 55 10.92 -7.48 16.66
N LEU A 56 11.60 -8.61 16.75
CA LEU A 56 11.84 -9.45 15.58
C LEU A 56 10.46 -9.93 15.21
N ASN A 57 9.96 -9.42 14.09
CA ASN A 57 8.73 -9.94 13.53
C ASN A 57 8.95 -11.44 13.32
N SER A 58 7.96 -12.25 13.69
CA SER A 58 8.02 -13.69 13.44
C SER A 58 8.09 -13.97 11.93
N PRO A 59 8.61 -15.13 11.52
CA PRO A 59 8.73 -15.50 10.11
C PRO A 59 7.41 -15.37 9.33
N LEU A 60 6.27 -15.68 9.96
CA LEU A 60 4.95 -15.53 9.34
C LEU A 60 4.59 -14.06 9.06
N ILE A 61 4.97 -13.12 9.94
CA ILE A 61 4.76 -11.68 9.74
C ILE A 61 5.70 -11.17 8.65
N ASN A 62 6.96 -11.58 8.66
CA ASN A 62 7.93 -11.23 7.61
C ASN A 62 7.45 -11.69 6.24
N ARG A 63 7.00 -12.94 6.11
CA ARG A 63 6.44 -13.49 4.88
C ARG A 63 5.16 -12.77 4.44
N GLY A 64 4.30 -12.38 5.38
CA GLY A 64 3.11 -11.59 5.09
C GLY A 64 3.44 -10.21 4.51
N TYR A 65 4.41 -9.50 5.11
CA TYR A 65 4.87 -8.21 4.59
C TYR A 65 5.62 -8.34 3.26
N PHE A 66 6.40 -9.39 3.08
CA PHE A 66 7.02 -9.71 1.79
C PHE A 66 5.96 -9.89 0.71
N ALA A 67 4.94 -10.71 0.96
CA ALA A 67 3.82 -10.91 0.04
C ALA A 67 3.12 -9.59 -0.30
N ARG A 68 2.86 -8.76 0.72
CA ARG A 68 2.25 -7.44 0.58
C ARG A 68 3.07 -6.53 -0.35
N VAL A 69 4.37 -6.40 -0.11
CA VAL A 69 5.26 -5.57 -0.94
C VAL A 69 5.33 -6.10 -2.38
N SER A 70 5.54 -7.40 -2.56
CA SER A 70 5.62 -8.02 -3.90
C SER A 70 4.33 -7.87 -4.70
N CYS A 71 3.16 -7.96 -4.05
CA CYS A 71 1.89 -7.76 -4.73
C CYS A 71 1.70 -6.31 -5.20
N VAL A 72 2.06 -5.33 -4.37
CA VAL A 72 2.00 -3.91 -4.75
C VAL A 72 2.94 -3.62 -5.92
N ASP A 73 4.19 -4.10 -5.86
CA ASP A 73 5.17 -3.94 -6.94
C ASP A 73 4.68 -4.54 -8.26
N LEU A 74 4.09 -5.75 -8.20
CA LEU A 74 3.54 -6.38 -9.39
C LEU A 74 2.38 -5.58 -9.98
N VAL A 75 1.41 -5.14 -9.16
CA VAL A 75 0.28 -4.36 -9.66
C VAL A 75 0.77 -3.06 -10.30
N LEU A 76 1.75 -2.37 -9.70
CA LEU A 76 2.38 -1.20 -10.30
C LEU A 76 3.03 -1.52 -11.66
N SER A 77 3.93 -2.50 -11.71
CA SER A 77 4.62 -2.89 -12.94
C SER A 77 3.64 -3.24 -14.06
N ARG A 78 2.57 -3.95 -13.72
CA ARG A 78 1.57 -4.39 -14.68
C ARG A 78 0.61 -3.29 -15.11
N PHE A 79 0.24 -2.36 -14.22
CA PHE A 79 -0.53 -1.16 -14.58
C PHE A 79 0.24 -0.28 -15.57
N LEU A 80 1.55 -0.12 -15.37
CA LEU A 80 2.40 0.57 -16.35
C LEU A 80 2.43 -0.19 -17.69
N SER A 81 2.58 -1.52 -17.63
CA SER A 81 2.62 -2.38 -18.83
C SER A 81 1.29 -2.41 -19.60
N SER A 82 0.16 -2.16 -18.94
CA SER A 82 -1.15 -2.12 -19.60
C SER A 82 -1.43 -0.80 -20.34
N HIS A 83 -0.58 0.22 -20.17
CA HIS A 83 -0.74 1.53 -20.81
C HIS A 83 0.49 1.90 -21.67
N PRO A 84 0.95 1.03 -22.59
CA PRO A 84 2.21 1.22 -23.32
C PRO A 84 2.20 2.45 -24.24
N SER A 85 1.01 2.89 -24.65
CA SER A 85 0.82 4.06 -25.51
C SER A 85 0.68 5.37 -24.75
N SER A 86 0.62 5.33 -23.41
CA SER A 86 0.46 6.53 -22.60
C SER A 86 1.82 7.17 -22.32
N PRO A 87 2.07 8.41 -22.77
CA PRO A 87 3.35 9.07 -22.55
C PRO A 87 3.56 9.44 -21.07
N ILE A 88 2.47 9.67 -20.34
CA ILE A 88 2.47 10.01 -18.91
C ILE A 88 1.45 9.13 -18.20
N ILE A 89 1.83 8.61 -17.04
CA ILE A 89 0.97 7.85 -16.13
C ILE A 89 1.13 8.43 -14.72
N ASN A 90 0.01 8.59 -14.01
CA ASN A 90 0.02 9.02 -12.61
C ASN A 90 -0.01 7.80 -11.68
N VAL A 91 0.76 7.87 -10.59
CA VAL A 91 0.69 6.94 -9.47
C VAL A 91 0.50 7.74 -8.19
N VAL A 92 -0.54 7.44 -7.43
CA VAL A 92 -0.94 8.16 -6.23
C VAL A 92 -0.99 7.20 -5.04
N GLU A 93 -0.01 7.28 -4.14
CA GLU A 93 -0.06 6.57 -2.85
C GLU A 93 -0.91 7.38 -1.86
N MET A 94 -2.07 6.82 -1.54
CA MET A 94 -3.03 7.38 -0.59
C MET A 94 -2.75 6.83 0.80
N GLY A 95 -2.48 7.69 1.77
CA GLY A 95 -1.96 7.28 3.09
C GLY A 95 -0.55 6.73 2.97
N SER A 96 0.35 7.45 2.29
CA SER A 96 1.68 6.94 1.92
C SER A 96 2.58 6.62 3.11
N GLY A 97 2.31 7.16 4.30
CA GLY A 97 3.09 6.90 5.50
C GLY A 97 4.59 7.10 5.28
N SER A 98 5.37 6.09 5.64
CA SER A 98 6.81 6.01 5.33
C SER A 98 7.10 5.00 4.22
N SER A 99 6.22 4.89 3.21
CA SER A 99 6.43 4.04 2.04
C SER A 99 7.72 4.40 1.31
N THR A 100 8.39 3.39 0.78
CA THR A 100 9.58 3.55 -0.08
C THR A 100 9.27 3.23 -1.53
N LEU A 101 7.99 2.97 -1.89
CA LEU A 101 7.61 2.51 -3.23
C LEU A 101 8.13 3.45 -4.33
N TYR A 102 7.94 4.77 -4.18
CA TYR A 102 8.50 5.75 -5.11
C TYR A 102 10.02 5.63 -5.27
N LEU A 103 10.75 5.57 -4.15
CA LEU A 103 12.22 5.49 -4.17
C LEU A 103 12.70 4.19 -4.83
N ARG A 104 12.08 3.06 -4.46
CA ARG A 104 12.36 1.76 -5.07
C ARG A 104 12.03 1.74 -6.56
N ALA A 105 10.91 2.35 -6.97
CA ALA A 105 10.52 2.46 -8.37
C ALA A 105 11.54 3.26 -9.19
N MET A 106 12.00 4.40 -8.68
CA MET A 106 12.97 5.25 -9.37
C MET A 106 14.39 4.69 -9.38
N SER A 107 14.74 3.82 -8.42
CA SER A 107 16.05 3.18 -8.33
C SER A 107 16.10 1.76 -8.88
N GLY A 108 15.00 1.27 -9.47
CA GLY A 108 14.94 -0.07 -10.08
C GLY A 108 14.95 -1.22 -9.06
N GLU A 109 14.52 -0.97 -7.82
CA GLU A 109 14.47 -1.96 -6.73
C GLU A 109 13.11 -2.67 -6.60
N THR A 110 12.14 -2.37 -7.46
CA THR A 110 10.86 -3.11 -7.48
C THR A 110 11.03 -4.49 -8.07
N SER A 111 10.20 -5.44 -7.62
CA SER A 111 10.18 -6.81 -8.15
C SER A 111 8.75 -7.21 -8.56
N PRO A 112 8.45 -7.36 -9.87
CA PRO A 112 9.37 -7.24 -11.01
C PRO A 112 9.84 -5.79 -11.29
N PRO A 113 10.91 -5.61 -12.08
CA PRO A 113 11.29 -4.29 -12.57
C PRO A 113 10.15 -3.61 -13.32
N LEU A 114 10.06 -2.29 -13.22
CA LEU A 114 9.07 -1.52 -13.96
C LEU A 114 9.44 -1.48 -15.46
N PRO A 115 8.45 -1.52 -16.36
CA PRO A 115 8.71 -1.41 -17.80
C PRO A 115 9.28 -0.03 -18.14
N SER A 116 10.25 0.01 -19.05
CA SER A 116 10.79 1.24 -19.60
C SER A 116 9.80 1.91 -20.56
N GLY A 117 9.71 3.24 -20.56
CA GLY A 117 9.12 3.99 -21.68
C GLY A 117 7.98 4.95 -21.35
N ALA A 118 7.27 4.79 -20.22
CA ALA A 118 6.24 5.74 -19.78
C ALA A 118 6.82 6.75 -18.78
N GLY A 119 6.50 8.04 -18.94
CA GLY A 119 6.79 9.05 -17.94
C GLY A 119 5.89 8.85 -16.72
N MET A 120 6.47 8.56 -15.55
CA MET A 120 5.70 8.37 -14.33
C MET A 120 5.67 9.66 -13.50
N LYS A 121 4.47 10.16 -13.20
CA LYS A 121 4.26 11.21 -12.19
C LYS A 121 3.78 10.57 -10.90
N PHE A 122 4.57 10.72 -9.85
CA PHE A 122 4.28 10.10 -8.56
C PHE A 122 3.81 11.13 -7.54
N TYR A 123 2.75 10.79 -6.83
CA TYR A 123 2.11 11.60 -5.81
C TYR A 123 2.00 10.81 -4.52
N GLU A 124 2.29 11.48 -3.42
CA GLU A 124 2.12 10.93 -2.08
C GLU A 124 1.19 11.82 -1.26
N VAL A 125 0.15 11.19 -0.72
CA VAL A 125 -0.90 11.87 0.03
C VAL A 125 -0.95 11.29 1.44
N ASP A 126 -0.80 12.15 2.44
CA ASP A 126 -0.94 11.78 3.85
C ASP A 126 -1.18 13.04 4.70
N PHE A 127 -1.30 12.88 6.02
CA PHE A 127 -1.32 14.00 6.94
C PHE A 127 -0.02 14.82 6.86
N HIS A 128 -0.16 16.13 7.10
CA HIS A 128 0.96 17.07 6.99
C HIS A 128 2.18 16.66 7.81
N ASP A 129 1.98 16.25 9.07
CA ASP A 129 3.05 15.84 9.97
C ASP A 129 3.77 14.56 9.51
N VAL A 130 3.03 13.61 8.92
CA VAL A 130 3.61 12.38 8.35
C VAL A 130 4.54 12.72 7.18
N LEU A 131 4.07 13.54 6.23
CA LEU A 131 4.87 13.95 5.07
C LEU A 131 6.08 14.80 5.46
N GLU A 132 5.94 15.72 6.42
CA GLU A 132 7.06 16.53 6.90
C GLU A 132 8.11 15.69 7.64
N ASN A 133 7.68 14.69 8.41
CA ASN A 133 8.60 13.73 9.04
C ASN A 133 9.38 12.94 7.99
N LYS A 134 8.73 12.50 6.91
CA LYS A 134 9.37 11.80 5.79
C LYS A 134 10.37 12.69 5.05
N LYS A 135 9.98 13.92 4.69
CA LYS A 135 10.89 14.89 4.06
C LYS A 135 12.11 15.17 4.92
N ARG A 136 11.90 15.40 6.23
CA ARG A 136 12.99 15.59 7.19
C ARG A 136 13.90 14.37 7.20
N ALA A 137 13.33 13.17 7.19
CA ALA A 137 14.09 11.92 7.20
C ALA A 137 15.00 11.76 5.98
N LEU A 138 14.47 12.02 4.78
CA LEU A 138 15.21 11.95 3.51
C LEU A 138 16.26 13.07 3.36
N SER A 139 16.04 14.20 4.00
CA SER A 139 16.98 15.35 3.96
C SER A 139 18.14 15.21 4.97
N ARG A 140 18.11 14.19 5.85
CA ARG A 140 19.18 13.99 6.84
C ARG A 140 20.45 13.56 6.12
N LYS A 141 21.50 14.39 6.21
CA LYS A 141 22.86 13.95 5.90
C LYS A 141 23.26 12.86 6.90
N GLU A 142 23.85 11.76 6.42
CA GLU A 142 24.44 10.78 7.31
C GLU A 142 25.60 11.44 8.07
N ALA A 143 25.49 11.51 9.40
CA ALA A 143 26.64 11.80 10.23
C ALA A 143 27.55 10.57 10.18
N PRO A 144 28.86 10.71 9.90
CA PRO A 144 29.79 9.58 9.93
C PRO A 144 29.75 8.93 11.31
N SER A 145 29.19 7.74 11.42
CA SER A 145 29.22 6.98 12.66
C SER A 145 30.60 6.34 12.80
N ALA A 146 31.43 6.87 13.71
CA ALA A 146 32.80 6.41 13.93
C ALA A 146 32.91 4.94 14.41
N SER A 147 31.79 4.30 14.76
CA SER A 147 31.75 2.95 15.36
C SER A 147 31.08 1.88 14.49
N MET A 148 30.69 2.19 13.25
CA MET A 148 30.02 1.25 12.34
C MET A 148 30.93 0.94 11.15
N PRO A 149 31.00 -0.32 10.68
CA PRO A 149 31.64 -0.63 9.41
C PRO A 149 31.00 0.22 8.29
N PRO A 150 31.76 0.63 7.27
CA PRO A 150 31.22 1.41 6.16
C PRO A 150 30.06 0.63 5.55
N SER A 151 28.86 1.20 5.62
CA SER A 151 27.70 0.66 4.93
C SER A 151 27.95 0.78 3.42
N PRO A 152 27.48 -0.17 2.59
CA PRO A 152 27.54 0.00 1.14
C PRO A 152 26.90 1.35 0.77
N PRO A 153 27.48 2.09 -0.20
CA PRO A 153 26.97 3.40 -0.58
C PRO A 153 25.52 3.26 -1.04
N LEU A 154 24.65 4.08 -0.44
CA LEU A 154 23.25 4.15 -0.84
C LEU A 154 23.14 4.59 -2.31
N PRO A 155 22.16 4.06 -3.07
CA PRO A 155 21.84 4.62 -4.36
C PRO A 155 21.51 6.12 -4.23
N PRO A 156 21.85 6.95 -5.22
CA PRO A 156 21.49 8.37 -5.21
C PRO A 156 19.98 8.54 -5.01
N LEU A 157 19.59 9.44 -4.10
CA LEU A 157 18.19 9.76 -3.90
C LEU A 157 17.61 10.38 -5.18
N PRO A 158 16.49 9.85 -5.72
CA PRO A 158 15.79 10.49 -6.81
C PRO A 158 15.19 11.85 -6.35
N PRO A 159 14.78 12.72 -7.29
CA PRO A 159 13.94 13.88 -6.96
C PRO A 159 12.74 13.45 -6.10
N LEU A 160 12.27 14.27 -5.17
CA LEU A 160 11.12 13.87 -4.34
C LEU A 160 9.82 13.84 -5.17
N PRO A 161 8.86 12.97 -4.83
CA PRO A 161 7.55 12.94 -5.49
C PRO A 161 6.74 14.20 -5.13
N THR A 162 5.59 14.39 -5.77
CA THR A 162 4.67 15.47 -5.42
C THR A 162 3.95 15.12 -4.12
N TYR A 163 4.24 15.85 -3.04
CA TYR A 163 3.57 15.68 -1.75
C TYR A 163 2.31 16.53 -1.65
N HIS A 164 1.20 15.92 -1.22
CA HIS A 164 -0.05 16.62 -0.93
C HIS A 164 -0.53 16.28 0.48
N ALA A 165 -0.50 17.26 1.37
CA ALA A 165 -1.01 17.09 2.73
C ALA A 165 -2.54 17.15 2.72
N ALA A 166 -3.21 16.06 3.11
CA ALA A 166 -4.67 15.98 3.16
C ALA A 166 -5.15 14.98 4.22
N ASP A 167 -6.32 15.27 4.78
CA ASP A 167 -7.13 14.28 5.49
C ASP A 167 -8.09 13.64 4.49
N LEU A 168 -7.91 12.34 4.24
CA LEU A 168 -8.66 11.58 3.25
C LEU A 168 -10.15 11.44 3.60
N SER A 169 -10.56 11.70 4.84
CA SER A 169 -11.96 11.65 5.26
C SER A 169 -12.77 12.89 4.83
N VAL A 170 -12.09 13.97 4.44
CA VAL A 170 -12.72 15.23 4.06
C VAL A 170 -13.39 15.10 2.68
N PRO A 171 -14.64 15.58 2.51
CA PRO A 171 -15.32 15.59 1.21
C PRO A 171 -14.56 16.37 0.11
N ASN A 172 -14.85 16.04 -1.15
CA ASN A 172 -14.29 16.71 -2.35
C ASN A 172 -12.75 16.62 -2.44
N PHE A 173 -12.19 15.49 -1.99
CA PHE A 173 -10.75 15.24 -2.03
C PHE A 173 -10.21 15.35 -3.46
N SER A 174 -10.82 14.68 -4.44
CA SER A 174 -10.30 14.61 -5.81
C SER A 174 -10.27 15.99 -6.48
N SER A 175 -11.29 16.82 -6.23
CA SER A 175 -11.35 18.20 -6.72
C SER A 175 -10.25 19.06 -6.10
N THR A 176 -10.08 18.98 -4.78
CA THR A 176 -9.02 19.72 -4.05
C THR A 176 -7.62 19.25 -4.48
N PHE A 177 -7.43 17.94 -4.58
CA PHE A 177 -6.20 17.32 -5.01
C PHE A 177 -5.83 17.78 -6.43
N LYS A 178 -6.79 17.79 -7.35
CA LYS A 178 -6.62 18.34 -8.71
C LYS A 178 -6.18 19.79 -8.70
N GLU A 179 -6.86 20.65 -7.97
CA GLU A 179 -6.53 22.08 -7.89
C GLU A 179 -5.12 22.31 -7.31
N LYS A 180 -4.76 21.60 -6.23
CA LYS A 180 -3.50 21.83 -5.50
C LYS A 180 -2.28 21.18 -6.12
N THR A 181 -2.44 20.08 -6.86
CA THR A 181 -1.33 19.33 -7.46
C THR A 181 -1.21 19.50 -8.97
N ALA A 182 -2.23 20.09 -9.61
CA ALA A 182 -2.36 20.14 -11.06
C ALA A 182 -2.20 18.76 -11.74
N ILE A 183 -2.63 17.69 -11.04
CA ILE A 183 -2.66 16.35 -11.62
C ILE A 183 -3.56 16.34 -12.87
N ASP A 184 -3.06 15.72 -13.94
CA ASP A 184 -3.84 15.54 -15.16
C ASP A 184 -4.79 14.36 -14.95
N VAL A 185 -6.09 14.64 -14.82
CA VAL A 185 -7.12 13.62 -14.59
C VAL A 185 -7.52 12.85 -15.86
N SER A 186 -6.97 13.23 -17.01
CA SER A 186 -7.25 12.60 -18.31
C SER A 186 -6.31 11.45 -18.66
N VAL A 187 -5.17 11.32 -17.97
CA VAL A 187 -4.21 10.23 -18.16
C VAL A 187 -4.48 9.06 -17.22
N PRO A 188 -4.02 7.83 -17.55
CA PRO A 188 -4.15 6.69 -16.66
C PRO A 188 -3.57 6.99 -15.28
N THR A 189 -4.36 6.72 -14.24
CA THR A 189 -4.00 6.99 -12.86
C THR A 189 -4.23 5.76 -11.98
N LEU A 190 -3.16 5.29 -11.33
CA LEU A 190 -3.24 4.25 -10.31
C LEU A 190 -3.24 4.87 -8.92
N PHE A 191 -4.30 4.62 -8.16
CA PHE A 191 -4.40 4.94 -6.73
C PHE A 191 -4.08 3.70 -5.91
N ILE A 192 -3.19 3.84 -4.94
CA ILE A 192 -2.76 2.75 -4.05
C ILE A 192 -3.22 3.08 -2.63
N PHE A 193 -4.09 2.23 -2.09
CA PHE A 193 -4.53 2.25 -0.69
C PHE A 193 -3.99 1.01 0.01
N GLU A 194 -2.83 1.15 0.66
CA GLU A 194 -2.12 0.03 1.26
C GLU A 194 -2.32 -0.01 2.79
N ALA A 195 -3.37 -0.69 3.23
CA ALA A 195 -3.88 -0.71 4.61
C ALA A 195 -4.29 0.69 5.09
N VAL A 196 -5.23 1.33 4.37
CA VAL A 196 -5.59 2.73 4.60
C VAL A 196 -7.07 2.92 4.85
N LEU A 197 -7.93 2.34 3.99
CA LEU A 197 -9.38 2.53 4.12
C LEU A 197 -9.92 1.93 5.43
N MET A 198 -9.22 0.95 6.02
CA MET A 198 -9.56 0.39 7.33
C MET A 198 -9.56 1.41 8.49
N TYR A 199 -8.87 2.55 8.35
CA TYR A 199 -8.85 3.62 9.38
C TYR A 199 -9.94 4.67 9.18
N MET A 200 -10.73 4.57 8.10
CA MET A 200 -11.77 5.52 7.75
C MET A 200 -13.14 4.94 8.04
N ASP A 201 -14.12 5.80 8.34
CA ASP A 201 -15.51 5.36 8.34
C ASP A 201 -15.96 4.96 6.92
N ARG A 202 -16.98 4.09 6.85
CA ARG A 202 -17.45 3.52 5.59
C ARG A 202 -17.97 4.59 4.63
N ALA A 203 -18.68 5.60 5.14
CA ALA A 203 -19.27 6.63 4.31
C ALA A 203 -18.20 7.54 3.69
N SER A 204 -17.17 7.91 4.44
CA SER A 204 -16.08 8.74 3.94
C SER A 204 -15.18 7.99 2.95
N SER A 205 -14.85 6.73 3.23
CA SER A 205 -14.04 5.92 2.31
C SER A 205 -14.79 5.59 1.01
N ASP A 206 -16.09 5.30 1.07
CA ASP A 206 -16.90 5.10 -0.15
C ASP A 206 -17.05 6.39 -0.96
N ARG A 207 -17.24 7.52 -0.28
CA ARG A 207 -17.28 8.83 -0.94
C ARG A 207 -15.97 9.13 -1.65
N LEU A 208 -14.83 8.86 -1.01
CA LEU A 208 -13.50 9.04 -1.62
C LEU A 208 -13.34 8.19 -2.88
N LEU A 209 -13.70 6.90 -2.81
CA LEU A 209 -13.62 6.01 -3.96
C LEU A 209 -14.56 6.45 -5.10
N ALA A 210 -15.78 6.89 -4.78
CA ALA A 210 -16.73 7.42 -5.76
C ALA A 210 -16.26 8.75 -6.37
N ASP A 211 -15.64 9.62 -5.58
CA ASP A 211 -15.06 10.88 -6.05
C ASP A 211 -13.90 10.58 -7.02
N ILE A 212 -13.03 9.61 -6.71
CA ILE A 212 -11.97 9.15 -7.62
C ILE A 212 -12.55 8.61 -8.94
N SER A 213 -13.51 7.69 -8.87
CA SER A 213 -14.08 7.06 -10.07
C SER A 213 -14.81 8.04 -10.97
N SER A 214 -15.37 9.11 -10.40
CA SER A 214 -16.09 10.15 -11.15
C SER A 214 -15.19 11.25 -11.75
N VAL A 215 -14.08 11.61 -11.08
CA VAL A 215 -13.22 12.74 -11.49
C VAL A 215 -12.16 12.34 -12.52
N PHE A 216 -11.67 11.09 -12.46
CA PHE A 216 -10.58 10.60 -13.29
C PHE A 216 -11.10 9.78 -14.47
N THR A 217 -10.64 10.08 -15.69
CA THR A 217 -11.11 9.41 -16.91
C THR A 217 -10.71 7.94 -16.99
N ASP A 218 -9.55 7.60 -16.43
CA ASP A 218 -8.99 6.25 -16.40
C ASP A 218 -8.33 6.02 -15.03
N ALA A 219 -9.15 5.59 -14.08
CA ALA A 219 -8.74 5.34 -12.71
C ALA A 219 -8.71 3.84 -12.43
N THR A 220 -7.59 3.39 -11.88
CA THR A 220 -7.48 2.09 -11.23
C THR A 220 -7.18 2.30 -9.75
N VAL A 221 -7.88 1.60 -8.88
CA VAL A 221 -7.60 1.55 -7.44
C VAL A 221 -7.02 0.18 -7.09
N LEU A 222 -5.93 0.17 -6.33
CA LEU A 222 -5.38 -0.99 -5.65
C LEU A 222 -5.69 -0.84 -4.16
N LEU A 223 -6.41 -1.81 -3.60
CA LEU A 223 -6.64 -1.91 -2.16
C LEU A 223 -5.91 -3.13 -1.60
N TYR A 224 -5.17 -2.93 -0.52
CA TYR A 224 -4.75 -3.98 0.40
C TYR A 224 -5.38 -3.65 1.75
N ASP A 225 -6.33 -4.47 2.22
CA ASP A 225 -6.98 -4.24 3.51
C ASP A 225 -7.39 -5.58 4.15
N PRO A 226 -7.53 -5.62 5.47
CA PRO A 226 -8.09 -6.79 6.14
C PRO A 226 -9.59 -6.97 5.85
N ILE A 227 -10.03 -8.22 5.84
CA ILE A 227 -11.45 -8.63 5.88
C ILE A 227 -11.74 -9.34 7.20
N LEU A 228 -12.83 -8.94 7.86
CA LEU A 228 -13.21 -9.52 9.15
C LEU A 228 -14.13 -10.72 8.92
N MET A 229 -13.56 -11.81 8.39
CA MET A 229 -14.31 -13.06 8.17
C MET A 229 -14.99 -13.52 9.48
N LYS A 230 -16.16 -14.13 9.37
CA LYS A 230 -16.94 -14.62 10.53
C LYS A 230 -16.35 -15.92 11.09
N THR A 231 -15.12 -15.85 11.56
CA THR A 231 -14.34 -16.94 12.16
C THR A 231 -13.89 -16.55 13.58
N ARG A 232 -13.37 -17.51 14.36
CA ARG A 232 -12.74 -17.20 15.65
C ARG A 232 -11.56 -16.24 15.49
N PHE A 233 -10.74 -16.46 14.46
CA PHE A 233 -9.61 -15.58 14.16
C PHE A 233 -10.08 -14.16 13.81
N GLY A 234 -11.08 -14.02 12.95
CA GLY A 234 -11.65 -12.72 12.58
C GLY A 234 -12.25 -11.97 13.78
N ALA A 235 -12.87 -12.67 14.73
CA ALA A 235 -13.33 -12.07 15.98
C ALA A 235 -12.17 -11.55 16.84
N THR A 236 -11.10 -12.33 16.99
CA THR A 236 -9.87 -11.91 17.69
C THR A 236 -9.22 -10.71 16.99
N MET A 237 -9.11 -10.73 15.66
CA MET A 237 -8.57 -9.63 14.88
C MET A 237 -9.38 -8.36 15.06
N CYS A 238 -10.71 -8.46 15.04
CA CYS A 238 -11.63 -7.35 15.27
C CYS A 238 -11.40 -6.71 16.66
N GLU A 239 -11.25 -7.53 17.70
CA GLU A 239 -10.95 -7.05 19.05
C GLU A 239 -9.57 -6.39 19.15
N ASN A 240 -8.55 -6.96 18.51
CA ASN A 240 -7.20 -6.38 18.48
C ASN A 240 -7.20 -5.00 17.78
N LEU A 241 -7.90 -4.88 16.65
CA LEU A 241 -8.03 -3.62 15.93
C LEU A 241 -8.75 -2.55 16.77
N ARG A 242 -9.81 -2.92 17.49
CA ARG A 242 -10.48 -2.01 18.44
C ARG A 242 -9.54 -1.52 19.52
N ARG A 243 -8.75 -2.41 20.12
CA ARG A 243 -7.74 -2.06 21.14
C ARG A 243 -6.66 -1.11 20.59
N SER A 244 -6.34 -1.21 19.30
CA SER A 244 -5.43 -0.31 18.60
C SER A 244 -6.04 1.05 18.22
N GLY A 245 -7.34 1.27 18.50
CA GLY A 245 -8.05 2.52 18.21
C GLY A 245 -8.67 2.59 16.81
N VAL A 246 -8.77 1.46 16.11
CA VAL A 246 -9.38 1.39 14.76
C VAL A 246 -10.90 1.27 14.87
N ASN A 247 -11.63 2.09 14.12
CA ASN A 247 -13.08 1.95 14.00
C ASN A 247 -13.45 0.80 13.07
N VAL A 248 -13.67 -0.38 13.65
CA VAL A 248 -14.00 -1.59 12.89
C VAL A 248 -15.44 -1.65 12.39
N THR A 249 -16.30 -0.68 12.72
CA THR A 249 -17.75 -0.73 12.41
C THR A 249 -18.00 -0.90 10.91
N GLY A 250 -17.29 -0.15 10.06
CA GLY A 250 -17.39 -0.29 8.60
C GLY A 250 -16.88 -1.64 8.10
N MET A 251 -15.82 -2.16 8.72
CA MET A 251 -15.17 -3.42 8.36
C MET A 251 -16.02 -4.65 8.70
N GLN A 252 -16.89 -4.57 9.71
CA GLN A 252 -17.79 -5.68 10.09
C GLN A 252 -18.81 -6.03 9.00
N THR A 253 -19.01 -5.14 8.02
CA THR A 253 -19.85 -5.39 6.83
C THR A 253 -19.06 -5.94 5.63
N LEU A 254 -17.72 -5.88 5.69
CA LEU A 254 -16.79 -6.31 4.64
C LEU A 254 -16.07 -7.58 5.09
N THR A 255 -16.84 -8.67 5.15
CA THR A 255 -16.38 -9.92 5.79
C THR A 255 -15.74 -10.88 4.80
N THR A 256 -15.95 -10.68 3.50
CA THR A 256 -15.46 -11.55 2.44
C THR A 256 -14.79 -10.74 1.33
N LEU A 257 -13.98 -11.42 0.52
CA LEU A 257 -13.46 -10.85 -0.73
C LEU A 257 -14.59 -10.36 -1.64
N LYS A 258 -15.70 -11.12 -1.71
CA LYS A 258 -16.87 -10.74 -2.52
C LYS A 258 -17.49 -9.42 -2.07
N ASP A 259 -17.58 -9.19 -0.76
CA ASP A 259 -18.10 -7.93 -0.21
C ASP A 259 -17.23 -6.73 -0.63
N GLN A 260 -15.90 -6.90 -0.65
CA GLN A 260 -14.96 -5.87 -1.09
C GLN A 260 -15.05 -5.58 -2.60
N LEU A 261 -15.22 -6.62 -3.42
CA LEU A 261 -15.42 -6.46 -4.88
C LEU A 261 -16.74 -5.76 -5.19
N HIS A 262 -17.84 -6.19 -4.57
CA HIS A 262 -19.14 -5.53 -4.70
C HIS A 262 -19.10 -4.07 -4.22
N ARG A 263 -18.33 -3.79 -3.17
CA ARG A 263 -18.11 -2.41 -2.70
C ARG A 263 -17.49 -1.56 -3.80
N LEU A 264 -16.39 -2.01 -4.42
CA LEU A 264 -15.74 -1.29 -5.51
C LEU A 264 -16.69 -1.03 -6.69
N GLU A 265 -17.47 -2.05 -7.08
CA GLU A 265 -18.50 -1.92 -8.12
C GLU A 265 -19.54 -0.85 -7.77
N SER A 266 -20.02 -0.83 -6.51
CA SER A 266 -21.03 0.11 -6.04
C SER A 266 -20.56 1.58 -6.02
N VAL A 267 -19.25 1.81 -6.01
CA VAL A 267 -18.63 3.16 -5.98
C VAL A 267 -17.98 3.53 -7.33
N GLY A 268 -18.42 2.88 -8.42
CA GLY A 268 -18.08 3.30 -9.79
C GLY A 268 -16.87 2.59 -10.41
N PHE A 269 -16.44 1.46 -9.87
CA PHE A 269 -15.42 0.60 -10.49
C PHE A 269 -16.09 -0.69 -11.02
N PRO A 270 -16.72 -0.70 -12.21
CA PRO A 270 -17.47 -1.85 -12.72
C PRO A 270 -16.59 -3.05 -13.04
N THR A 271 -15.29 -2.85 -13.26
CA THR A 271 -14.35 -3.95 -13.51
C THR A 271 -13.52 -4.19 -12.26
N THR A 272 -13.80 -5.26 -11.52
CA THR A 272 -13.08 -5.59 -10.27
C THR A 272 -12.47 -6.98 -10.30
N ARG A 273 -11.34 -7.15 -9.62
CA ARG A 273 -10.71 -8.45 -9.33
C ARG A 273 -10.04 -8.41 -7.98
N GLY A 274 -9.84 -9.57 -7.37
CA GLY A 274 -9.11 -9.65 -6.13
C GLY A 274 -8.82 -11.08 -5.69
N LEU A 275 -7.94 -11.19 -4.71
CA LEU A 275 -7.52 -12.41 -4.05
C LEU A 275 -7.46 -12.16 -2.54
N ASN A 276 -7.61 -13.20 -1.73
CA ASN A 276 -7.04 -13.14 -0.38
C ASN A 276 -5.52 -13.28 -0.48
N MET A 277 -4.79 -12.84 0.56
CA MET A 277 -3.33 -12.84 0.51
C MET A 277 -2.72 -14.24 0.53
N LEU A 278 -3.44 -15.25 1.03
CA LEU A 278 -3.01 -16.65 0.98
C LEU A 278 -2.93 -17.14 -0.48
N THR A 279 -3.98 -16.91 -1.26
CA THR A 279 -4.01 -17.19 -2.70
C THR A 279 -3.03 -16.29 -3.45
N ALA A 280 -2.94 -15.00 -3.10
CA ALA A 280 -1.96 -14.12 -3.73
C ALA A 280 -0.52 -14.61 -3.51
N TYR A 281 -0.18 -15.08 -2.32
CA TYR A 281 1.16 -15.63 -2.06
C TYR A 281 1.46 -16.85 -2.94
N SER A 282 0.51 -17.77 -3.09
CA SER A 282 0.72 -19.00 -3.86
C SER A 282 0.70 -18.78 -5.37
N SER A 283 -0.05 -17.80 -5.87
CA SER A 283 -0.26 -17.63 -7.30
C SER A 283 0.41 -16.40 -7.90
N VAL A 284 0.43 -15.28 -7.19
CA VAL A 284 0.95 -13.98 -7.69
C VAL A 284 2.47 -13.92 -7.59
N LEU A 285 3.04 -14.35 -6.46
CA LEU A 285 4.49 -14.45 -6.31
C LEU A 285 5.04 -15.54 -7.25
N SER A 286 6.26 -15.39 -7.75
CA SER A 286 6.89 -16.44 -8.54
C SER A 286 7.35 -17.63 -7.65
N PRO A 287 7.53 -18.83 -8.22
CA PRO A 287 8.17 -19.93 -7.50
C PRO A 287 9.55 -19.56 -6.95
N SER A 288 10.31 -18.72 -7.66
CA SER A 288 11.62 -18.24 -7.19
C SER A 288 11.50 -17.29 -5.99
N GLN A 289 10.54 -16.37 -5.99
CA GLN A 289 10.26 -15.48 -4.86
C GLN A 289 9.86 -16.29 -3.61
N ARG A 290 8.96 -17.26 -3.76
CA ARG A 290 8.56 -18.15 -2.65
C ARG A 290 9.70 -19.05 -2.16
N GLY A 291 10.50 -19.57 -3.09
CA GLY A 291 11.67 -20.40 -2.77
C GLY A 291 12.71 -19.61 -1.97
N HIS A 292 13.01 -18.38 -2.41
CA HIS A 292 13.91 -17.46 -1.72
C HIS A 292 13.39 -17.11 -0.31
N ALA A 293 12.13 -16.69 -0.18
CA ALA A 293 11.52 -16.45 1.12
C ALA A 293 11.60 -17.67 2.05
N SER A 294 11.54 -18.88 1.48
CA SER A 294 11.63 -20.13 2.24
C SER A 294 13.04 -20.53 2.65
N SER A 295 14.07 -20.03 1.97
CA SER A 295 15.46 -20.26 2.37
C SER A 295 15.97 -19.26 3.41
N LEU A 296 15.27 -18.14 3.62
CA LEU A 296 15.67 -17.11 4.60
C LEU A 296 15.29 -17.50 6.03
N GLU A 297 14.07 -17.97 6.25
CA GLU A 297 13.56 -18.33 7.57
C GLU A 297 12.62 -19.54 7.49
N MET A 298 12.63 -20.39 8.52
CA MET A 298 11.67 -21.48 8.64
C MET A 298 10.29 -20.94 9.01
N LEU A 299 9.22 -21.51 8.42
CA LEU A 299 7.83 -21.25 8.80
C LEU A 299 7.27 -22.51 9.45
N ASP A 300 7.25 -22.55 10.77
CA ASP A 300 6.72 -23.64 11.60
C ASP A 300 5.21 -23.47 11.88
N GLU A 301 4.76 -22.23 12.10
CA GLU A 301 3.36 -21.87 12.39
C GLU A 301 2.52 -21.71 11.09
N VAL A 302 2.45 -22.75 10.27
CA VAL A 302 1.78 -22.69 8.95
C VAL A 302 0.28 -22.39 9.08
N GLU A 303 -0.40 -23.01 10.04
CA GLU A 303 -1.84 -22.81 10.26
C GLU A 303 -2.15 -21.36 10.69
N GLU A 304 -1.30 -20.77 11.53
CA GLU A 304 -1.45 -19.36 11.93
C GLU A 304 -1.20 -18.42 10.76
N TRP A 305 -0.18 -18.72 9.95
CA TRP A 305 0.09 -17.96 8.74
C TRP A 305 -1.07 -18.03 7.74
N GLU A 306 -1.65 -19.21 7.51
CA GLU A 306 -2.83 -19.38 6.64
C GLU A 306 -4.03 -18.59 7.15
N MET A 307 -4.26 -18.59 8.47
CA MET A 307 -5.31 -17.80 9.10
C MET A 307 -5.08 -16.31 8.84
N ILE A 308 -3.89 -15.77 9.14
CA ILE A 308 -3.59 -14.35 8.91
C ILE A 308 -3.77 -13.99 7.43
N MET A 309 -3.13 -14.73 6.54
CA MET A 309 -3.10 -14.43 5.10
C MET A 309 -4.48 -14.55 4.44
N SER A 310 -5.37 -15.40 4.95
CA SER A 310 -6.75 -15.50 4.46
C SER A 310 -7.61 -14.28 4.85
N HIS A 311 -7.25 -13.55 5.91
CA HIS A 311 -7.98 -12.40 6.42
C HIS A 311 -7.48 -11.04 5.87
N TYR A 312 -6.60 -11.06 4.86
CA TYR A 312 -6.23 -9.87 4.10
C TYR A 312 -6.58 -10.08 2.64
N VAL A 313 -7.01 -9.02 1.96
CA VAL A 313 -7.31 -9.07 0.53
C VAL A 313 -6.44 -8.07 -0.24
N LEU A 314 -6.17 -8.44 -1.48
CA LEU A 314 -5.63 -7.59 -2.52
C LEU A 314 -6.72 -7.45 -3.59
N THR A 315 -7.27 -6.26 -3.76
CA THR A 315 -8.33 -6.00 -4.75
C THR A 315 -7.94 -4.87 -5.68
N VAL A 316 -8.26 -5.01 -6.96
CA VAL A 316 -8.07 -4.00 -8.00
C VAL A 316 -9.43 -3.68 -8.61
N GLY A 317 -9.76 -2.40 -8.72
CA GLY A 317 -10.96 -1.91 -9.40
C GLY A 317 -10.59 -0.89 -10.47
N SER A 318 -11.20 -0.95 -11.65
CA SER A 318 -11.05 0.03 -12.72
C SER A 318 -12.40 0.64 -13.09
N ASN A 319 -12.42 1.96 -13.31
CA ASN A 319 -13.62 2.69 -13.72
C ASN A 319 -13.89 2.62 -15.24
N LYS A 320 -12.93 2.11 -16.03
CA LYS A 320 -13.14 1.84 -17.44
C LYS A 320 -13.85 0.49 -17.65
N ASN A 321 -14.85 0.51 -18.52
CA ASN A 321 -15.54 -0.69 -18.99
C ASN A 321 -14.64 -1.41 -20.00
N GLY A 322 -14.32 -2.67 -19.71
CA GLY A 322 -13.49 -3.47 -20.60
C GLY A 322 -14.20 -3.89 -21.87
N GLY A 323 -13.98 -3.19 -22.99
CA GLY A 323 -14.04 -3.83 -24.30
C GLY A 323 -12.89 -4.82 -24.43
N SER A 324 -13.07 -5.93 -25.14
CA SER A 324 -12.05 -6.98 -25.36
C SER A 324 -10.74 -6.49 -26.01
N SER A 325 -10.66 -5.22 -26.39
CA SER A 325 -9.52 -4.54 -26.99
C SER A 325 -9.03 -3.30 -26.21
N ASP A 326 -9.53 -3.02 -25.00
CA ASP A 326 -9.26 -1.77 -24.28
C ASP A 326 -8.27 -1.94 -23.11
N ASP A 327 -7.34 -0.98 -22.96
CA ASP A 327 -6.16 -1.05 -22.07
C ASP A 327 -6.51 -1.20 -20.58
N GLY A 328 -7.64 -0.62 -20.11
CA GLY A 328 -8.10 -0.74 -18.72
C GLY A 328 -8.53 -2.17 -18.32
N THR A 329 -8.93 -3.00 -19.28
CA THR A 329 -9.23 -4.43 -19.05
C THR A 329 -7.98 -5.22 -18.73
N ARG A 330 -6.82 -4.80 -19.25
CA ARG A 330 -5.57 -5.52 -19.04
C ARG A 330 -5.16 -5.50 -17.59
N THR A 331 -5.37 -4.39 -16.85
CA THR A 331 -5.00 -4.25 -15.43
C THR A 331 -5.85 -5.11 -14.50
N THR A 332 -7.15 -5.19 -14.71
CA THR A 332 -8.01 -6.05 -13.89
C THR A 332 -7.83 -7.52 -14.27
N ASN A 333 -7.64 -7.84 -15.57
CA ASN A 333 -7.25 -9.18 -16.02
C ASN A 333 -5.86 -9.62 -15.51
N LEU A 334 -5.06 -8.77 -14.84
CA LEU A 334 -3.73 -9.15 -14.31
C LEU A 334 -3.80 -10.18 -13.19
N LEU A 335 -4.85 -10.14 -12.36
CA LEU A 335 -5.07 -11.20 -11.37
C LEU A 335 -5.59 -12.48 -12.04
N LYS A 336 -6.12 -12.40 -13.28
CA LYS A 336 -6.64 -13.55 -14.01
C LYS A 336 -5.53 -14.54 -14.39
N SER A 337 -4.34 -14.07 -14.78
CA SER A 337 -3.21 -14.96 -15.14
C SER A 337 -2.61 -15.75 -13.98
N HIS A 338 -3.11 -15.51 -12.75
CA HIS A 338 -2.68 -16.17 -11.52
C HIS A 338 -3.88 -16.82 -10.80
N ILE A 339 -5.04 -16.95 -11.44
CA ILE A 339 -6.24 -17.63 -10.88
C ILE A 339 -6.57 -18.91 -11.65
N GLU A 340 -6.05 -19.09 -12.87
CA GLU A 340 -6.29 -20.25 -13.72
C GLU A 340 -5.22 -21.34 -13.56
#